data_AF-A0A850ZAX5-F1
#
_entry.id   AF-A0A850ZAX5-F1
#
_cell.length_a   1.000
_cell.length_b   1.000
_cell.length_c   1.000
_cell.angle_alpha   90.00
_cell.angle_beta   90.00
_cell.angle_gamma   90.00
#
_symmetry.space_group_name_H-M   'P 1'
#
loop_
_entity.id
_entity.type
_entity.pdbx_description
1 polymer ?
#
loop_
_entity_poly.entity_id
_entity_poly.type
_entity_poly.pdbx_seq_one_letter_code
_entity_poly.pdbx_strand_id
1 'polypeptide(L)'
;FQSDVEISLVGGSCKSPVEKFWNGSSAMYILQKATHNEERDSMEESRTDNAVYASEILSKESPGALALSVGRAKQLISLYAMVQNPNMTYLGRSDLVVLPPLWARCDGSDPQHTCWIGAEPLKAGNKVTGLNIYMVSCDGPTADKTRFANLEELKMEHKTRHHSSVVTTKGFAQYELIAAAAIEDTIAESGSKIYVDITWNGVEKILETPPLISVATLNIALESGDPRSPVFQLYRELQFLLALAEGLKTGVTEWPEPSESESALKLVQEFLTDLKKKLDGDYIFGNKNETEKIKCDTAAVDSCIKSIFGERGDLDFTEQLWCKMKSKCVSSYQELIDCFTLVIKSLERGEIQPWIHQGSSSFLSQLIQQSYHGKMGDVSLSDITPIQMLLEIGLEKMKKDYVS
;
A
#
# COMPACT_ATOMS: atom_id res chain seq x y z
N PHE A 1 -6.68 13.34 -32.47
CA PHE A 1 -5.50 12.53 -32.14
C PHE A 1 -5.67 11.16 -32.80
N GLN A 2 -4.59 10.53 -33.26
CA GLN A 2 -4.62 9.20 -33.88
C GLN A 2 -4.81 8.14 -32.77
N SER A 3 -5.48 7.02 -33.09
CA SER A 3 -5.85 5.95 -32.16
C SER A 3 -4.65 5.20 -31.54
N ASP A 4 -3.42 5.51 -31.96
CA ASP A 4 -2.18 4.86 -31.56
C ASP A 4 -1.51 5.48 -30.32
N VAL A 5 -1.94 6.66 -29.87
CA VAL A 5 -1.28 7.43 -28.80
C VAL A 5 -2.24 7.75 -27.66
N GLU A 6 -1.81 7.41 -26.44
CA GLU A 6 -2.44 7.82 -25.19
C GLU A 6 -1.68 9.02 -24.60
N ILE A 7 -2.41 10.01 -24.09
CA ILE A 7 -1.86 11.20 -23.44
C ILE A 7 -2.43 11.27 -22.03
N SER A 8 -1.56 11.21 -21.03
CA SER A 8 -1.93 11.41 -19.63
C SER A 8 -1.34 12.72 -19.11
N LEU A 9 -2.15 13.49 -18.37
CA LEU A 9 -1.67 14.65 -17.62
C LEU A 9 -1.27 14.16 -16.23
N VAL A 10 0.01 14.22 -15.93
CA VAL A 10 0.54 13.95 -14.60
C VAL A 10 0.66 15.29 -13.88
N GLY A 11 -0.03 15.44 -12.75
CA GLY A 11 0.06 16.62 -11.90
C GLY A 11 -0.28 16.30 -10.45
N GLY A 12 0.16 17.14 -9.52
CA GLY A 12 -0.15 17.02 -8.09
C GLY A 12 0.78 16.02 -7.36
N SER A 13 0.21 15.21 -6.46
CA SER A 13 0.93 14.25 -5.62
C SER A 13 1.25 12.90 -6.30
N CYS A 14 0.92 12.75 -7.58
CA CYS A 14 1.23 11.55 -8.35
C CYS A 14 2.70 11.54 -8.77
N LYS A 15 3.43 10.47 -8.45
CA LYS A 15 4.83 10.29 -8.86
C LYS A 15 4.95 10.30 -10.38
N SER A 16 5.73 11.23 -10.91
CA SER A 16 5.97 11.30 -12.35
C SER A 16 7.02 10.28 -12.79
N PRO A 17 6.82 9.59 -13.94
CA PRO A 17 7.79 8.62 -14.45
C PRO A 17 9.15 9.23 -14.82
N VAL A 18 9.23 10.56 -14.99
CA VAL A 18 10.48 11.27 -15.30
C VAL A 18 11.17 11.86 -14.07
N GLU A 19 10.56 11.84 -12.88
CA GLU A 19 11.18 12.33 -11.64
C GLU A 19 12.51 11.64 -11.34
N LYS A 20 12.69 10.41 -11.83
CA LYS A 20 13.93 9.63 -11.68
C LYS A 20 15.16 10.32 -12.29
N PHE A 21 14.98 11.19 -13.29
CA PHE A 21 16.08 11.83 -14.00
C PHE A 21 15.84 13.32 -14.30
N TRP A 22 14.66 13.86 -14.01
CA TRP A 22 14.30 15.24 -14.30
C TRP A 22 13.60 15.90 -13.10
N ASN A 23 14.20 16.98 -12.59
CA ASN A 23 13.75 17.73 -11.41
C ASN A 23 12.92 18.97 -11.77
N GLY A 24 12.10 18.93 -12.82
CA GLY A 24 11.38 20.10 -13.34
C GLY A 24 9.94 20.25 -12.84
N SER A 25 9.09 20.89 -13.65
CA SER A 25 7.68 21.24 -13.36
C SER A 25 6.85 20.13 -12.71
N SER A 26 5.97 20.51 -11.78
CA SER A 26 5.05 19.64 -11.04
C SER A 26 3.85 19.13 -11.85
N ALA A 27 3.64 19.65 -13.06
CA ALA A 27 2.63 19.17 -14.00
C ALA A 27 3.23 19.01 -15.39
N MET A 28 2.92 17.89 -16.05
CA MET A 28 3.41 17.56 -17.40
C MET A 28 2.50 16.56 -18.12
N TYR A 29 2.57 16.55 -19.44
CA TYR A 29 1.93 15.53 -20.26
C TYR A 29 2.90 14.39 -20.57
N ILE A 30 2.43 13.15 -20.42
CA ILE A 30 3.14 11.94 -20.83
C ILE A 30 2.42 11.35 -22.05
N LEU A 31 3.17 11.12 -23.13
CA LEU A 31 2.71 10.37 -24.29
C LEU A 31 3.25 8.94 -24.24
N GLN A 32 2.36 7.99 -24.44
CA GLN A 32 2.67 6.58 -24.56
C GLN A 32 1.83 5.94 -25.67
N LYS A 33 2.18 4.73 -26.09
CA LYS A 33 1.41 3.98 -27.07
C LYS A 33 0.11 3.49 -26.43
N ALA A 34 -1.02 3.71 -27.10
CA ALA A 34 -2.31 3.25 -26.61
C ALA A 34 -2.37 1.71 -26.58
N THR A 35 -2.81 1.14 -25.46
CA THR A 35 -3.15 -0.28 -25.36
C THR A 35 -4.61 -0.46 -25.76
N HIS A 36 -4.85 -1.08 -26.92
CA HIS A 36 -6.19 -1.59 -27.23
C HIS A 36 -6.47 -2.78 -26.30
N ASN A 37 -7.34 -2.60 -25.31
CA ASN A 37 -7.92 -3.70 -24.55
C ASN A 37 -8.89 -4.46 -25.47
N GLU A 38 -8.41 -5.46 -26.20
CA GLU A 38 -9.28 -6.43 -26.91
C GLU A 38 -9.92 -7.48 -25.97
N GLU A 39 -10.26 -7.09 -24.73
CA GLU A 39 -11.01 -7.95 -23.77
C GLU A 39 -12.30 -7.29 -23.23
N ARG A 40 -12.88 -6.33 -23.96
CA ARG A 40 -14.18 -5.72 -23.60
C ARG A 40 -15.23 -5.67 -24.71
N ASP A 41 -15.06 -6.44 -25.78
CA ASP A 41 -16.12 -6.69 -26.76
C ASP A 41 -16.56 -8.16 -26.70
N SER A 42 -17.19 -8.54 -25.59
CA SER A 42 -18.28 -9.52 -25.65
C SER A 42 -19.26 -9.27 -24.49
N MET A 43 -20.53 -9.14 -24.86
CA MET A 43 -21.73 -8.96 -24.04
C MET A 43 -22.02 -7.54 -23.54
N GLU A 44 -22.73 -6.80 -24.40
CA GLU A 44 -23.72 -5.82 -23.94
C GLU A 44 -24.85 -6.50 -23.12
N GLU A 45 -25.48 -5.68 -22.28
CA GLU A 45 -26.80 -5.80 -21.64
C GLU A 45 -26.90 -6.45 -20.25
N SER A 46 -26.69 -5.62 -19.21
CA SER A 46 -27.81 -5.16 -18.36
C SER A 46 -27.36 -4.08 -17.37
N ARG A 47 -28.05 -2.94 -17.41
CA ARG A 47 -27.95 -1.88 -16.39
C ARG A 47 -28.77 -2.26 -15.17
N THR A 48 -28.24 -1.97 -13.98
CA THR A 48 -28.99 -1.30 -12.91
C THR A 48 -28.03 -0.55 -11.98
N ASP A 49 -28.47 0.66 -11.60
CA ASP A 49 -27.74 1.69 -10.87
C ASP A 49 -27.47 1.37 -9.39
N ASN A 50 -26.53 2.16 -8.84
CA ASN A 50 -26.25 2.47 -7.42
C ASN A 50 -25.11 1.71 -6.74
N ALA A 51 -23.88 2.22 -6.94
CA ALA A 51 -22.89 2.32 -5.86
C ALA A 51 -21.90 3.46 -6.19
N VAL A 52 -22.25 4.67 -5.77
CA VAL A 52 -21.28 5.75 -5.60
C VAL A 52 -20.52 5.44 -4.30
N TYR A 53 -19.20 5.29 -4.40
CA TYR A 53 -18.12 5.53 -3.43
C TYR A 53 -17.02 4.45 -3.50
N ALA A 54 -15.77 4.94 -3.53
CA ALA A 54 -14.50 4.22 -3.44
C ALA A 54 -13.99 3.50 -4.70
N SER A 55 -13.68 4.27 -5.75
CA SER A 55 -12.68 3.87 -6.75
C SER A 55 -11.92 5.11 -7.27
N GLU A 56 -11.44 5.92 -6.35
CA GLU A 56 -10.40 6.92 -6.60
C GLU A 56 -9.30 6.68 -5.58
N ILE A 57 -8.04 6.80 -6.01
CA ILE A 57 -6.81 6.53 -5.25
C ILE A 57 -6.38 5.06 -5.27
N LEU A 58 -5.98 4.56 -6.44
CA LEU A 58 -4.91 3.58 -6.57
C LEU A 58 -4.27 3.82 -7.94
N SER A 59 -3.22 4.64 -7.97
CA SER A 59 -2.30 4.67 -9.12
C SER A 59 -1.52 3.35 -9.11
N LYS A 60 -2.17 2.28 -9.58
CA LYS A 60 -1.48 1.08 -10.03
C LYS A 60 -0.47 1.56 -11.07
N GLU A 61 0.83 1.40 -10.81
CA GLU A 61 1.82 1.41 -11.89
C GLU A 61 1.34 0.34 -12.87
N SER A 62 0.79 0.78 -14.01
CA SER A 62 0.24 -0.13 -15.01
C SER A 62 1.36 -1.07 -15.48
N PRO A 63 1.14 -2.39 -15.50
CA PRO A 63 2.10 -3.29 -16.12
C PRO A 63 2.21 -2.94 -17.61
N GLY A 64 3.40 -2.45 -18.00
CA GLY A 64 3.79 -2.29 -19.39
C GLY A 64 3.27 -1.03 -20.11
N ALA A 65 3.59 0.18 -19.65
CA ALA A 65 3.43 1.38 -20.48
C ALA A 65 4.25 1.22 -21.78
N LEU A 66 3.55 1.06 -22.91
CA LEU A 66 4.15 0.78 -24.20
C LEU A 66 4.78 2.03 -24.80
N ALA A 67 5.99 1.89 -25.34
CA ALA A 67 6.73 2.99 -25.91
C ALA A 67 6.32 3.28 -27.37
N LEU A 68 6.46 4.54 -27.77
CA LEU A 68 6.32 4.98 -29.17
C LEU A 68 7.65 4.79 -29.91
N SER A 69 7.59 4.68 -31.24
CA SER A 69 8.82 4.76 -32.04
C SER A 69 9.45 6.15 -31.93
N VAL A 70 10.77 6.22 -31.94
CA VAL A 70 11.51 7.50 -31.83
C VAL A 70 11.08 8.50 -32.90
N GLY A 71 10.84 8.03 -34.14
CA GLY A 71 10.35 8.88 -35.23
C GLY A 71 8.98 9.48 -34.94
N ARG A 72 8.07 8.68 -34.36
CA ARG A 72 6.73 9.13 -33.97
C ARG A 72 6.78 10.13 -32.82
N ALA A 73 7.59 9.88 -31.79
CA ALA A 73 7.79 10.80 -30.69
C ALA A 73 8.32 12.16 -31.18
N LYS A 74 9.32 12.17 -32.09
CA LYS A 74 9.85 13.40 -32.70
C LYS A 74 8.78 14.20 -33.46
N GLN A 75 7.90 13.52 -34.20
CA GLN A 75 6.79 14.19 -34.88
C GLN A 75 5.84 14.89 -33.89
N LEU A 76 5.47 14.22 -32.80
CA LEU A 76 4.55 14.76 -31.78
C LEU A 76 5.18 15.93 -31.02
N ILE A 77 6.46 15.83 -30.67
CA ILE A 77 7.21 16.94 -30.06
C ILE A 77 7.35 18.13 -31.01
N SER A 78 7.54 17.87 -32.31
CA SER A 78 7.57 18.94 -33.33
C SER A 78 6.22 19.64 -33.47
N LEU A 79 5.11 18.89 -33.44
CA LEU A 79 3.76 19.47 -33.40
C LEU A 79 3.57 20.36 -32.16
N TYR A 80 4.00 19.89 -30.99
CA TYR A 80 3.94 20.67 -29.76
C TYR A 80 4.75 21.96 -29.86
N ALA A 81 5.98 21.91 -30.39
CA ALA A 81 6.81 23.08 -30.60
C ALA A 81 6.15 24.10 -31.54
N MET A 82 5.48 23.65 -32.61
CA MET A 82 4.72 24.53 -33.51
C MET A 82 3.51 25.17 -32.83
N VAL A 83 2.83 24.45 -31.92
CA VAL A 83 1.69 24.99 -31.14
C VAL A 83 2.14 26.00 -30.08
N GLN A 84 3.36 25.89 -29.57
CA GLN A 84 3.93 26.85 -28.62
C GLN A 84 4.69 28.02 -29.29
N ASN A 85 4.82 28.02 -30.62
CA ASN A 85 5.58 29.03 -31.35
C ASN A 85 4.73 30.28 -31.67
N PRO A 86 5.06 31.47 -31.13
CA PRO A 86 4.30 32.69 -31.39
C PRO A 86 4.33 33.17 -32.84
N ASN A 87 5.28 32.69 -33.65
CA ASN A 87 5.39 33.05 -35.06
C ASN A 87 4.55 32.17 -36.00
N MET A 88 3.85 31.15 -35.47
CA MET A 88 2.96 30.33 -36.27
C MET A 88 1.61 31.03 -36.52
N THR A 89 1.08 30.89 -37.74
CA THR A 89 -0.23 31.45 -38.09
C THR A 89 -1.33 30.50 -37.63
N TYR A 90 -2.13 30.90 -36.64
CA TYR A 90 -3.26 30.11 -36.16
C TYR A 90 -4.57 30.53 -36.84
N LEU A 91 -5.19 29.60 -37.56
CA LEU A 91 -6.54 29.78 -38.09
C LEU A 91 -7.54 29.54 -36.95
N GLY A 92 -7.88 30.59 -36.18
CA GLY A 92 -9.03 30.57 -35.26
C GLY A 92 -8.76 30.67 -33.75
N ARG A 93 -7.56 31.09 -33.30
CA ARG A 93 -7.29 31.29 -31.87
C ARG A 93 -6.46 32.55 -31.64
N SER A 94 -6.98 33.48 -30.82
CA SER A 94 -6.38 34.81 -30.60
C SER A 94 -5.30 34.84 -29.51
N ASP A 95 -5.36 33.93 -28.53
CA ASP A 95 -4.42 33.91 -27.39
C ASP A 95 -3.74 32.54 -27.23
N LEU A 96 -2.40 32.57 -27.15
CA LEU A 96 -1.55 31.41 -26.88
C LEU A 96 -1.59 31.07 -25.40
N VAL A 97 -2.09 29.88 -25.06
CA VAL A 97 -2.02 29.32 -23.71
C VAL A 97 -0.75 28.50 -23.59
N VAL A 98 0.08 28.82 -22.61
CA VAL A 98 1.32 28.07 -22.37
C VAL A 98 0.98 26.72 -21.77
N LEU A 99 1.28 25.65 -22.50
CA LEU A 99 0.99 24.29 -22.05
C LEU A 99 2.06 23.81 -21.05
N PRO A 100 1.72 22.85 -20.17
CA PRO A 100 2.71 22.07 -19.43
C PRO A 100 3.75 21.40 -20.34
N PRO A 101 4.94 21.07 -19.81
CA PRO A 101 5.95 20.27 -20.52
C PRO A 101 5.37 18.96 -21.05
N LEU A 102 5.90 18.48 -22.16
CA LEU A 102 5.44 17.28 -22.86
C LEU A 102 6.60 16.28 -22.96
N TRP A 103 6.39 15.05 -22.48
CA TRP A 103 7.36 13.97 -22.52
C TRP A 103 6.80 12.75 -23.25
N ALA A 104 7.56 12.20 -24.19
CA ALA A 104 7.20 11.03 -24.98
C ALA A 104 8.10 9.85 -24.61
N ARG A 105 7.48 8.72 -24.23
CA ARG A 105 8.21 7.46 -24.00
C ARG A 105 8.60 6.83 -25.33
N CYS A 106 9.88 6.51 -25.49
CA CYS A 106 10.47 6.00 -26.72
C CYS A 106 10.98 4.57 -26.57
N ASP A 107 10.98 3.82 -27.67
CA ASP A 107 11.31 2.38 -27.70
C ASP A 107 12.81 2.07 -27.77
N GLY A 108 13.68 3.08 -27.90
CA GLY A 108 15.14 2.91 -27.97
C GLY A 108 15.62 2.19 -29.24
N SER A 109 14.78 2.12 -30.28
CA SER A 109 15.11 1.45 -31.55
C SER A 109 16.15 2.20 -32.40
N ASP A 110 16.47 3.44 -32.05
CA ASP A 110 17.49 4.23 -32.72
C ASP A 110 18.90 3.88 -32.23
N PRO A 111 19.97 4.20 -33.01
CA PRO A 111 21.35 3.89 -32.63
C PRO A 111 21.83 4.52 -31.32
N GLN A 112 21.11 5.54 -30.81
CA GLN A 112 21.42 6.23 -29.55
C GLN A 112 20.62 5.68 -28.35
N HIS A 113 19.79 4.66 -28.56
CA HIS A 113 18.96 4.04 -27.51
C HIS A 113 18.11 5.07 -26.74
N THR A 114 17.43 5.95 -27.47
CA THR A 114 16.60 7.02 -26.92
C THR A 114 15.36 6.44 -26.24
N CYS A 115 15.25 6.62 -24.92
CA CYS A 115 14.13 6.15 -24.11
C CYS A 115 13.10 7.25 -23.79
N TRP A 116 13.48 8.53 -23.84
CA TRP A 116 12.56 9.66 -23.69
C TRP A 116 12.93 10.87 -24.55
N ILE A 117 11.90 11.59 -25.02
CA ILE A 117 12.03 12.91 -25.63
C ILE A 117 11.08 13.88 -24.93
N GLY A 118 11.62 15.00 -24.44
CA GLY A 118 10.87 16.02 -23.70
C GLY A 118 10.88 17.37 -24.40
N ALA A 119 9.85 18.17 -24.19
CA ALA A 119 9.80 19.58 -24.59
C ALA A 119 9.19 20.44 -23.48
N GLU A 120 9.92 21.47 -23.06
CA GLU A 120 9.49 22.42 -22.03
C GLU A 120 9.48 23.86 -22.62
N PRO A 121 8.36 24.58 -22.53
CA PRO A 121 8.28 25.95 -23.01
C PRO A 121 8.97 26.93 -22.06
N LEU A 122 9.87 27.74 -22.61
CA LEU A 122 10.51 28.84 -21.89
C LEU A 122 9.61 30.07 -21.92
N LYS A 123 9.40 30.68 -20.75
CA LYS A 123 8.51 31.82 -20.58
C LYS A 123 9.29 33.07 -20.17
N ALA A 124 8.97 34.21 -20.78
CA ALA A 124 9.30 35.53 -20.26
C ALA A 124 8.00 36.27 -19.97
N GLY A 125 7.59 36.27 -18.70
CA GLY A 125 6.24 36.70 -18.30
C GLY A 125 5.16 35.79 -18.89
N ASN A 126 4.13 36.37 -19.53
CA ASN A 126 3.03 35.62 -20.14
C ASN A 126 3.29 35.14 -21.57
N LYS A 127 4.50 35.34 -22.12
CA LYS A 127 4.83 34.96 -23.50
C LYS A 127 5.86 33.83 -23.52
N VAL A 128 5.64 32.87 -24.42
CA VAL A 128 6.63 31.82 -24.74
C VAL A 128 7.73 32.44 -25.60
N THR A 129 8.98 32.33 -25.15
CA THR A 129 10.15 32.87 -25.85
C THR A 129 10.98 31.78 -26.55
N GLY A 130 10.79 30.52 -26.18
CA GLY A 130 11.48 29.39 -26.78
C GLY A 130 11.03 28.06 -26.19
N LEU A 131 11.73 26.99 -26.57
CA LEU A 131 11.54 25.66 -26.00
C LEU A 131 12.89 25.02 -25.67
N ASN A 132 12.95 24.34 -24.53
CA ASN A 132 13.99 23.37 -24.22
C ASN A 132 13.55 22.01 -24.77
N ILE A 133 14.42 21.35 -25.52
CA ILE A 133 14.20 19.99 -26.02
C ILE A 133 15.16 19.06 -25.29
N TYR A 134 14.61 18.01 -24.68
CA TYR A 134 15.35 17.01 -23.94
C TYR A 134 15.37 15.69 -24.70
N MET A 135 16.49 15.00 -24.64
CA MET A 135 16.66 13.64 -25.18
C MET A 135 17.37 12.82 -24.11
N VAL A 136 16.81 11.66 -23.80
CA VAL A 136 17.34 10.76 -22.76
C VAL A 136 17.62 9.41 -23.39
N SER A 137 18.85 8.94 -23.23
CA SER A 137 19.28 7.59 -23.58
C SER A 137 19.57 6.78 -22.31
N CYS A 138 19.43 5.45 -22.38
CA CYS A 138 19.68 4.59 -21.24
C CYS A 138 20.28 3.24 -21.69
N ASP A 139 21.52 2.98 -21.28
CA ASP A 139 22.24 1.73 -21.55
C ASP A 139 22.03 0.67 -20.45
N GLY A 140 21.15 0.95 -19.48
CA GLY A 140 20.83 0.07 -18.36
C GLY A 140 21.81 0.14 -17.18
N PRO A 141 21.56 -0.65 -16.11
CA PRO A 141 22.40 -0.66 -14.92
C PRO A 141 23.77 -1.25 -15.24
N THR A 142 24.83 -0.64 -14.71
CA THR A 142 26.20 -1.15 -14.84
C THR A 142 26.95 -1.09 -13.52
N ALA A 143 27.67 -2.16 -13.19
CA ALA A 143 28.59 -2.21 -12.07
C ALA A 143 29.99 -1.69 -12.44
N ASP A 144 30.24 -1.47 -13.73
CA ASP A 144 31.53 -1.06 -14.25
C ASP A 144 31.73 0.46 -14.11
N LYS A 145 32.59 0.84 -13.16
CA LYS A 145 32.91 2.25 -12.90
C LYS A 145 33.59 2.96 -14.07
N THR A 146 34.14 2.20 -15.03
CA THR A 146 34.84 2.78 -16.20
C THR A 146 33.87 3.29 -17.28
N ARG A 147 32.59 2.94 -17.20
CA ARG A 147 31.55 3.42 -18.13
C ARG A 147 31.03 4.82 -17.80
N PHE A 148 31.34 5.35 -16.61
CA PHE A 148 30.93 6.71 -16.25
C PHE A 148 31.85 7.73 -16.91
N ALA A 149 31.28 8.72 -17.59
CA ALA A 149 32.02 9.86 -18.12
C ALA A 149 32.72 10.62 -16.99
N ASN A 150 33.80 11.35 -17.26
CA ASN A 150 34.43 12.19 -16.24
C ASN A 150 33.54 13.43 -15.95
N LEU A 151 33.43 13.85 -14.69
CA LEU A 151 32.66 15.03 -14.32
C LEU A 151 33.13 16.31 -15.04
N GLU A 152 34.43 16.47 -15.22
CA GLU A 152 34.98 17.64 -15.91
C GLU A 152 34.72 17.60 -17.41
N GLU A 153 34.69 16.40 -18.02
CA GLU A 153 34.28 16.23 -19.42
C GLU A 153 32.80 16.60 -19.59
N LEU A 154 31.92 16.18 -18.68
CA LEU A 154 30.49 16.55 -18.70
C LEU A 154 30.30 18.07 -18.54
N LYS A 155 31.04 18.70 -17.62
CA LYS A 155 31.04 20.17 -17.46
C LYS A 155 31.51 20.86 -18.75
N MET A 156 32.56 20.35 -19.39
CA MET A 156 33.11 20.91 -20.63
C MET A 156 32.15 20.74 -21.81
N GLU A 157 31.53 19.57 -21.96
CA GLU A 157 30.53 19.29 -22.99
C GLU A 157 29.33 20.23 -22.84
N HIS A 158 28.83 20.42 -21.61
CA HIS A 158 27.75 21.35 -21.34
C HIS A 158 28.13 22.80 -21.67
N LYS A 159 29.31 23.26 -21.24
CA LYS A 159 29.82 24.61 -21.57
C LYS A 159 29.92 24.82 -23.07
N THR A 160 30.42 23.82 -23.81
CA THR A 160 30.62 23.89 -25.25
C THR A 160 29.27 23.90 -25.98
N ARG A 161 28.34 23.02 -25.58
CA ARG A 161 27.02 22.90 -26.20
C ARG A 161 26.17 24.16 -26.01
N HIS A 162 26.22 24.77 -24.82
CA HIS A 162 25.36 25.91 -24.46
C HIS A 162 26.09 27.26 -24.39
N HIS A 163 27.37 27.31 -24.75
CA HIS A 163 28.21 28.52 -24.70
C HIS A 163 28.17 29.22 -23.33
N SER A 164 28.14 28.44 -22.23
CA SER A 164 28.08 28.97 -20.86
C SER A 164 29.47 29.19 -20.27
N SER A 165 29.65 30.28 -19.52
CA SER A 165 30.88 30.60 -18.79
C SER A 165 30.97 29.91 -17.43
N VAL A 166 29.83 29.70 -16.76
CA VAL A 166 29.74 29.12 -15.41
C VAL A 166 28.80 27.92 -15.43
N VAL A 167 29.20 26.84 -14.76
CA VAL A 167 28.39 25.63 -14.59
C VAL A 167 28.39 25.27 -13.13
N THR A 168 27.20 25.04 -12.59
CA THR A 168 26.97 24.52 -11.24
C THR A 168 26.52 23.07 -11.32
N THR A 169 26.85 22.26 -10.32
CA THR A 169 26.49 20.85 -10.24
C THR A 169 25.55 20.59 -9.08
N LYS A 170 24.62 19.66 -9.27
CA LYS A 170 23.68 19.17 -8.25
C LYS A 170 23.73 17.65 -8.25
N GLY A 171 23.92 17.06 -7.08
CA GLY A 171 23.94 15.62 -6.84
C GLY A 171 22.58 15.11 -6.39
N PHE A 172 22.31 13.86 -6.74
CA PHE A 172 21.16 13.09 -6.30
C PHE A 172 21.61 11.64 -6.08
N ALA A 173 21.22 11.05 -4.95
CA ALA A 173 21.41 9.64 -4.66
C ALA A 173 20.14 9.08 -4.01
N GLN A 174 19.76 7.86 -4.39
CA GLN A 174 18.64 7.15 -3.81
C GLN A 174 19.14 5.87 -3.14
N TYR A 175 18.74 5.66 -1.89
CA TYR A 175 19.08 4.49 -1.10
C TYR A 175 17.80 3.73 -0.77
N GLU A 176 17.66 2.50 -1.24
CA GLU A 176 16.59 1.61 -0.83
C GLU A 176 16.91 1.03 0.55
N LEU A 177 16.04 1.29 1.53
CA LEU A 177 16.22 0.86 2.92
C LEU A 177 15.62 -0.52 3.19
N ILE A 178 14.53 -0.85 2.50
CA ILE A 178 13.87 -2.14 2.62
C ILE A 178 13.81 -2.76 1.23
N ALA A 179 14.71 -3.72 0.97
CA ALA A 179 14.64 -4.58 -0.20
C ALA A 179 13.63 -5.72 0.05
N ALA A 180 13.06 -6.29 -1.02
CA ALA A 180 12.22 -7.47 -0.95
C ALA A 180 13.00 -8.62 -0.25
N ALA A 181 12.55 -9.02 0.93
CA ALA A 181 13.04 -10.22 1.59
C ALA A 181 12.19 -11.39 1.09
N ALA A 182 12.82 -12.45 0.59
CA ALA A 182 12.14 -13.70 0.30
C ALA A 182 11.62 -14.28 1.64
N ILE A 183 10.32 -14.17 1.89
CA ILE A 183 9.65 -14.84 2.99
C ILE A 183 8.88 -16.01 2.35
N GLU A 184 9.27 -17.24 2.72
CA GLU A 184 8.58 -18.50 2.44
C GLU A 184 8.13 -18.72 0.97
N ASP A 185 9.02 -19.26 0.13
CA ASP A 185 8.80 -19.91 -1.17
C ASP A 185 7.90 -19.24 -2.23
N THR A 186 7.49 -17.99 -1.98
CA THR A 186 6.88 -17.12 -2.98
C THR A 186 7.62 -15.80 -2.93
N ILE A 187 8.30 -15.45 -4.01
CA ILE A 187 8.77 -14.08 -4.24
C ILE A 187 7.50 -13.26 -4.50
N ALA A 188 6.76 -12.94 -3.43
CA ALA A 188 5.79 -11.89 -3.49
C ALA A 188 6.60 -10.59 -3.58
N GLU A 189 6.68 -10.03 -4.78
CA GLU A 189 7.15 -8.66 -4.97
C GLU A 189 6.19 -7.74 -4.21
N SER A 190 6.46 -7.53 -2.93
CA SER A 190 5.72 -6.57 -2.12
C SER A 190 5.91 -5.18 -2.73
N GLY A 191 4.82 -4.51 -3.09
CA GLY A 191 4.83 -3.16 -3.63
C GLY A 191 5.32 -2.10 -2.64
N SER A 192 5.44 -2.43 -1.35
CA SER A 192 5.98 -1.48 -0.37
C SER A 192 7.47 -1.26 -0.56
N LYS A 193 7.84 0.01 -0.67
CA LYS A 193 9.21 0.47 -0.89
C LYS A 193 9.49 1.63 0.06
N ILE A 194 10.56 1.49 0.83
CA ILE A 194 11.09 2.58 1.65
C ILE A 194 12.45 2.94 1.09
N TYR A 195 12.60 4.19 0.65
CA TYR A 195 13.84 4.68 0.10
C TYR A 195 14.09 6.13 0.54
N VAL A 196 15.36 6.50 0.59
CA VAL A 196 15.80 7.86 0.94
C VAL A 196 16.39 8.50 -0.29
N ASP A 197 15.84 9.65 -0.67
CA ASP A 197 16.38 10.52 -1.70
C ASP A 197 17.24 11.59 -1.04
N ILE A 198 18.50 11.68 -1.45
CA ILE A 198 19.45 12.66 -0.92
C ILE A 198 19.91 13.57 -2.05
N THR A 199 19.79 14.88 -1.85
CA THR A 199 20.21 15.90 -2.82
C THR A 199 21.16 16.90 -2.20
N TRP A 200 22.16 17.32 -2.98
CA TRP A 200 23.15 18.31 -2.55
C TRP A 200 23.69 19.10 -3.75
N ASN A 201 24.37 20.20 -3.47
CA ASN A 201 24.96 21.07 -4.50
C ASN A 201 26.49 21.00 -4.45
N GLY A 202 27.14 21.32 -5.56
CA GLY A 202 28.59 21.39 -5.64
C GLY A 202 29.24 20.02 -5.70
N VAL A 203 28.78 19.17 -6.61
CA VAL A 203 29.38 17.85 -6.86
C VAL A 203 30.82 17.99 -7.33
N GLU A 204 31.74 17.32 -6.64
CA GLU A 204 33.17 17.31 -6.93
C GLU A 204 33.60 16.03 -7.64
N LYS A 205 32.96 14.89 -7.31
CA LYS A 205 33.31 13.59 -7.87
C LYS A 205 32.07 12.75 -8.20
N ILE A 206 32.15 12.00 -9.29
CA ILE A 206 31.12 11.00 -9.63
C ILE A 206 31.14 9.87 -8.60
N LEU A 207 29.94 9.46 -8.17
CA LEU A 207 29.73 8.53 -7.06
C LEU A 207 30.33 9.02 -5.73
N GLU A 208 30.37 10.33 -5.51
CA GLU A 208 30.67 10.86 -4.18
C GLU A 208 29.57 10.52 -3.18
N THR A 209 29.98 10.30 -1.94
CA THR A 209 29.06 10.10 -0.83
C THR A 209 28.39 11.43 -0.49
N PRO A 210 27.05 11.48 -0.36
CA PRO A 210 26.36 12.71 -0.01
C PRO A 210 26.90 13.31 1.29
N PRO A 211 27.21 14.61 1.35
CA PRO A 211 27.70 15.26 2.56
C PRO A 211 26.60 15.32 3.64
N LEU A 212 26.98 15.49 4.92
CA LEU A 212 26.01 15.54 6.04
C LEU A 212 25.06 16.75 5.99
N ILE A 213 25.41 17.80 5.24
CA ILE A 213 24.57 18.97 5.01
C ILE A 213 23.54 18.79 3.88
N SER A 214 23.46 17.59 3.30
CA SER A 214 22.54 17.29 2.21
C SER A 214 21.08 17.34 2.67
N VAL A 215 20.19 17.63 1.73
CA VAL A 215 18.75 17.52 1.96
C VAL A 215 18.34 16.08 1.70
N ALA A 216 17.81 15.40 2.71
CA ALA A 216 17.32 14.03 2.63
C ALA A 216 15.78 13.99 2.75
N THR A 217 15.13 13.23 1.87
CA THR A 217 13.68 12.97 1.90
C THR A 217 13.45 11.48 2.03
N LEU A 218 12.77 11.06 3.10
CA LEU A 218 12.35 9.67 3.29
C LEU A 218 11.03 9.45 2.56
N ASN A 219 11.04 8.58 1.56
CA ASN A 219 9.86 8.20 0.80
C ASN A 219 9.37 6.84 1.28
N ILE A 220 8.11 6.80 1.70
CA ILE A 220 7.46 5.60 2.22
C ILE A 220 6.26 5.30 1.31
N ALA A 221 6.36 4.21 0.55
CA ALA A 221 5.23 3.62 -0.13
C ALA A 221 4.92 2.30 0.57
N LEU A 222 3.70 2.14 1.09
CA LEU A 222 3.25 0.92 1.76
C LEU A 222 2.09 0.32 0.97
N GLU A 223 2.16 -0.98 0.74
CA GLU A 223 1.06 -1.78 0.23
C GLU A 223 0.28 -2.39 1.41
N SER A 224 -1.05 -2.39 1.27
CA SER A 224 -1.92 -3.02 2.27
C SER A 224 -1.69 -4.52 2.27
N GLY A 225 -1.45 -5.10 3.45
CA GLY A 225 -1.20 -6.54 3.58
C GLY A 225 0.25 -6.96 3.33
N ASP A 226 1.20 -6.03 3.34
CA ASP A 226 2.62 -6.38 3.29
C ASP A 226 3.00 -7.30 4.48
N PRO A 227 3.50 -8.53 4.23
CA PRO A 227 3.88 -9.47 5.27
C PRO A 227 5.04 -8.99 6.15
N ARG A 228 5.83 -8.01 5.70
CA ARG A 228 6.91 -7.39 6.47
C ARG A 228 6.40 -6.35 7.46
N SER A 229 5.13 -5.95 7.33
CA SER A 229 4.53 -4.97 8.22
C SER A 229 4.39 -5.53 9.64
N PRO A 230 4.78 -4.79 10.70
CA PRO A 230 4.56 -5.23 12.08
C PRO A 230 3.07 -5.42 12.41
N VAL A 231 2.17 -4.80 11.64
CA VAL A 231 0.71 -4.93 11.78
C VAL A 231 0.09 -5.96 10.82
N PHE A 232 0.90 -6.82 10.20
CA PHE A 232 0.39 -7.82 9.26
C PHE A 232 -0.62 -8.79 9.91
N GLN A 233 -0.46 -9.12 11.19
CA GLN A 233 -1.44 -9.93 11.91
C GLN A 233 -2.79 -9.24 12.05
N LEU A 234 -2.80 -7.92 12.30
CA LEU A 234 -4.03 -7.12 12.32
C LEU A 234 -4.71 -7.09 10.95
N TYR A 235 -3.92 -6.97 9.88
CA TYR A 235 -4.43 -7.07 8.51
C TYR A 235 -5.07 -8.43 8.24
N ARG A 236 -4.47 -9.54 8.71
CA ARG A 236 -5.07 -10.86 8.59
C ARG A 236 -6.40 -10.99 9.33
N GLU A 237 -6.56 -10.40 10.52
CA GLU A 237 -7.89 -10.39 11.18
C GLU A 237 -8.89 -9.56 10.40
N LEU A 238 -8.48 -8.43 9.85
CA LEU A 238 -9.35 -7.60 9.03
C LEU A 238 -9.82 -8.35 7.78
N GLN A 239 -8.93 -9.07 7.09
CA GLN A 239 -9.30 -9.90 5.94
C GLN A 239 -10.30 -10.98 6.33
N PHE A 240 -10.10 -11.64 7.48
CA PHE A 240 -11.05 -12.63 7.97
C PHE A 240 -12.43 -12.01 8.27
N LEU A 241 -12.47 -10.84 8.92
CA LEU A 241 -13.72 -10.10 9.15
C LEU A 241 -14.42 -9.70 7.86
N LEU A 242 -13.66 -9.26 6.85
CA LEU A 242 -14.21 -8.92 5.54
C LEU A 242 -14.80 -10.14 4.85
N ALA A 243 -14.15 -11.31 4.93
CA ALA A 243 -14.69 -12.56 4.41
C ALA A 243 -16.00 -12.96 5.11
N LEU A 244 -16.09 -12.81 6.44
CA LEU A 244 -17.34 -13.04 7.18
C LEU A 244 -18.44 -12.05 6.77
N ALA A 245 -18.10 -10.77 6.61
CA ALA A 245 -19.05 -9.74 6.22
C ALA A 245 -19.58 -9.95 4.79
N GLU A 246 -18.70 -10.29 3.84
CA GLU A 246 -19.12 -10.63 2.47
C GLU A 246 -19.92 -11.93 2.45
N GLY A 247 -19.58 -12.90 3.30
CA GLY A 247 -20.35 -14.13 3.49
C GLY A 247 -21.79 -13.88 3.95
N LEU A 248 -22.00 -12.94 4.89
CA LEU A 248 -23.35 -12.51 5.29
C LEU A 248 -24.12 -11.82 4.16
N LYS A 249 -23.42 -11.07 3.31
CA LYS A 249 -24.04 -10.31 2.21
C LYS A 249 -24.41 -11.21 1.01
N THR A 250 -23.55 -12.17 0.70
CA THR A 250 -23.70 -13.06 -0.48
C THR A 250 -24.38 -14.38 -0.13
N GLY A 251 -24.43 -14.76 1.14
CA GLY A 251 -24.89 -16.06 1.62
C GLY A 251 -23.85 -17.19 1.45
N VAL A 252 -22.65 -16.90 0.95
CA VAL A 252 -21.56 -17.87 0.75
C VAL A 252 -20.33 -17.42 1.51
N THR A 253 -19.96 -18.16 2.56
CA THR A 253 -18.75 -17.86 3.34
C THR A 253 -17.61 -18.78 2.89
N GLU A 254 -16.55 -18.18 2.37
CA GLU A 254 -15.29 -18.89 2.11
C GLU A 254 -14.48 -18.96 3.40
N TRP A 255 -14.31 -20.18 3.92
CA TRP A 255 -13.53 -20.41 5.13
C TRP A 255 -12.05 -20.53 4.78
N PRO A 256 -11.15 -19.87 5.54
CA PRO A 256 -9.72 -19.98 5.31
C PRO A 256 -9.22 -21.41 5.57
N GLU A 257 -8.17 -21.83 4.87
CA GLU A 257 -7.55 -23.13 5.10
C GLU A 257 -7.00 -23.24 6.54
N PRO A 258 -7.30 -24.33 7.28
CA PRO A 258 -6.79 -24.53 8.62
C PRO A 258 -5.27 -24.72 8.55
N SER A 259 -4.53 -23.77 9.12
CA SER A 259 -3.06 -23.84 9.15
C SER A 259 -2.49 -24.47 10.43
N GLU A 260 -3.36 -24.81 11.39
CA GLU A 260 -3.00 -25.48 12.64
C GLU A 260 -3.70 -26.84 12.75
N SER A 261 -3.07 -27.78 13.45
CA SER A 261 -3.58 -29.15 13.64
C SER A 261 -4.65 -29.27 14.73
N GLU A 262 -4.91 -28.21 15.52
CA GLU A 262 -5.88 -28.21 16.61
C GLU A 262 -7.20 -27.53 16.21
N SER A 263 -8.33 -28.16 16.54
CA SER A 263 -9.68 -27.65 16.21
C SER A 263 -10.11 -26.50 17.12
N ALA A 264 -10.95 -25.59 16.60
CA ALA A 264 -11.45 -24.44 17.37
C ALA A 264 -12.23 -24.90 18.57
N LEU A 265 -13.00 -25.97 18.38
CA LEU A 265 -13.80 -26.58 19.43
C LEU A 265 -12.94 -27.00 20.62
N LYS A 266 -11.75 -27.59 20.37
CA LYS A 266 -10.84 -28.01 21.44
C LYS A 266 -10.28 -26.79 22.20
N LEU A 267 -9.86 -25.74 21.50
CA LEU A 267 -9.35 -24.51 22.11
C LEU A 267 -10.42 -23.80 22.95
N VAL A 268 -11.67 -23.73 22.45
CA VAL A 268 -12.79 -23.15 23.17
C VAL A 268 -13.13 -24.00 24.40
N GLN A 269 -13.11 -25.33 24.28
CA GLN A 269 -13.37 -26.23 25.40
C GLN A 269 -12.30 -26.12 26.50
N GLU A 270 -11.02 -26.05 26.14
CA GLU A 270 -9.92 -25.80 27.06
C GLU A 270 -10.08 -24.44 27.75
N PHE A 271 -10.41 -23.40 26.99
CA PHE A 271 -10.66 -22.06 27.51
C PHE A 271 -11.80 -22.03 28.55
N LEU A 272 -12.95 -22.65 28.24
CA LEU A 272 -14.06 -22.73 29.19
C LEU A 272 -13.71 -23.57 30.43
N THR A 273 -12.93 -24.65 30.26
CA THR A 273 -12.48 -25.49 31.38
C THR A 273 -11.55 -24.73 32.31
N ASP A 274 -10.66 -23.90 31.77
CA ASP A 274 -9.76 -23.07 32.57
C ASP A 274 -10.51 -21.95 33.29
N LEU A 275 -11.53 -21.35 32.67
CA LEU A 275 -12.42 -20.40 33.34
C LEU A 275 -13.20 -21.06 34.49
N LYS A 276 -13.68 -22.28 34.29
CA LYS A 276 -14.37 -23.06 35.32
C LYS A 276 -13.44 -23.35 36.50
N LYS A 277 -12.21 -23.80 36.26
CA LYS A 277 -11.20 -24.01 37.31
C LYS A 277 -10.88 -22.73 38.09
N LYS A 278 -10.82 -21.58 37.41
CA LYS A 278 -10.63 -20.27 38.07
C LYS A 278 -11.80 -19.89 38.96
N LEU A 279 -13.03 -20.23 38.56
CA LEU A 279 -14.24 -20.00 39.35
C LEU A 279 -14.33 -20.94 40.56
N ASP A 280 -13.95 -22.21 40.38
CA ASP A 280 -13.94 -23.25 41.42
C ASP A 280 -12.79 -23.07 42.43
N GLY A 281 -11.90 -22.08 42.23
CA GLY A 281 -10.85 -21.69 43.17
C GLY A 281 -9.56 -22.53 43.10
N ASP A 282 -9.41 -23.37 42.07
CA ASP A 282 -8.35 -24.39 41.98
C ASP A 282 -7.03 -23.89 41.35
N TYR A 283 -6.77 -22.56 41.34
CA TYR A 283 -5.62 -21.97 40.64
C TYR A 283 -4.51 -21.49 41.59
N ILE A 284 -3.38 -22.19 41.60
CA ILE A 284 -2.12 -21.77 42.23
C ILE A 284 -1.37 -20.84 41.26
N PHE A 285 -1.17 -19.59 41.66
CA PHE A 285 -0.48 -18.58 40.85
C PHE A 285 1.03 -18.87 40.76
N GLY A 286 1.48 -19.42 39.63
CA GLY A 286 2.90 -19.46 39.26
C GLY A 286 3.34 -18.10 38.73
N ASN A 287 3.72 -17.18 39.62
CA ASN A 287 4.17 -15.83 39.26
C ASN A 287 5.55 -15.90 38.60
N LYS A 288 5.61 -16.07 37.27
CA LYS A 288 6.84 -15.80 36.51
C LYS A 288 6.95 -14.28 36.28
N ASN A 289 7.35 -13.57 37.34
CA ASN A 289 7.85 -12.21 37.21
C ASN A 289 9.25 -12.27 36.61
N GLU A 290 9.36 -12.35 35.28
CA GLU A 290 10.63 -12.04 34.62
C GLU A 290 10.91 -10.54 34.79
N THR A 291 11.82 -10.25 35.70
CA THR A 291 12.32 -8.89 35.93
C THR A 291 13.32 -8.60 34.81
N GLU A 292 12.86 -8.05 33.70
CA GLU A 292 13.77 -7.63 32.63
C GLU A 292 14.57 -6.39 33.08
N LYS A 293 15.86 -6.61 33.34
CA LYS A 293 16.85 -5.53 33.48
C LYS A 293 17.05 -4.86 32.13
N ILE A 294 16.42 -3.71 31.90
CA ILE A 294 16.64 -2.93 30.69
C ILE A 294 18.01 -2.23 30.77
N LYS A 295 18.95 -2.68 29.93
CA LYS A 295 20.13 -1.92 29.50
C LYS A 295 20.30 -2.12 27.99
N CYS A 296 20.03 -1.07 27.22
CA CYS A 296 20.61 -0.67 25.92
C CYS A 296 19.56 0.12 25.11
N ASP A 297 19.96 1.22 24.45
CA ASP A 297 19.06 2.12 23.71
C ASP A 297 18.31 1.42 22.56
N THR A 298 18.87 0.35 21.98
CA THR A 298 18.21 -0.46 20.95
C THR A 298 17.11 -1.36 21.52
N ALA A 299 17.33 -1.94 22.71
CA ALA A 299 16.33 -2.79 23.38
C ALA A 299 15.12 -1.98 23.85
N ALA A 300 15.33 -0.70 24.20
CA ALA A 300 14.25 0.22 24.51
C ALA A 300 13.38 0.53 23.28
N VAL A 301 13.99 0.76 22.11
CA VAL A 301 13.25 0.96 20.84
C VAL A 301 12.49 -0.30 20.44
N ASP A 302 13.12 -1.47 20.52
CA ASP A 302 12.45 -2.74 20.23
C ASP A 302 11.30 -3.02 21.20
N SER A 303 11.47 -2.70 22.49
CA SER A 303 10.41 -2.80 23.49
C SER A 303 9.26 -1.82 23.21
N CYS A 304 9.56 -0.58 22.82
CA CYS A 304 8.55 0.40 22.40
C CYS A 304 7.81 -0.01 21.13
N ILE A 305 8.50 -0.55 20.12
CA ILE A 305 7.87 -1.06 18.90
C ILE A 305 6.96 -2.26 19.24
N LYS A 306 7.43 -3.16 20.11
CA LYS A 306 6.62 -4.28 20.62
C LYS A 306 5.44 -3.81 21.45
N SER A 307 5.53 -2.69 22.17
CA SER A 307 4.40 -2.17 22.94
C SER A 307 3.40 -1.40 22.08
N ILE A 308 3.86 -0.74 21.00
CA ILE A 308 3.00 0.00 20.06
C ILE A 308 2.23 -0.95 19.13
N PHE A 309 2.85 -2.06 18.73
CA PHE A 309 2.24 -3.05 17.81
C PHE A 309 1.94 -4.39 18.49
N GLY A 310 2.05 -4.46 19.82
CA GLY A 310 1.78 -5.67 20.60
C GLY A 310 0.29 -5.93 20.73
N GLU A 311 -0.08 -7.18 20.94
CA GLU A 311 -1.46 -7.56 21.25
C GLU A 311 -1.88 -6.93 22.59
N ARG A 312 -3.10 -6.37 22.61
CA ARG A 312 -3.69 -5.83 23.83
C ARG A 312 -3.78 -6.94 24.88
N GLY A 313 -3.23 -6.68 26.08
CA GLY A 313 -3.20 -7.66 27.17
C GLY A 313 -4.50 -7.75 27.98
N ASP A 314 -5.28 -6.67 28.03
CA ASP A 314 -6.59 -6.59 28.66
C ASP A 314 -7.70 -7.01 27.66
N LEU A 315 -7.73 -8.30 27.33
CA LEU A 315 -8.82 -8.89 26.56
C LEU A 315 -9.92 -9.37 27.50
N ASP A 316 -11.17 -8.99 27.22
CA ASP A 316 -12.34 -9.56 27.86
C ASP A 316 -12.69 -10.96 27.31
N PHE A 317 -13.71 -11.60 27.88
CA PHE A 317 -14.11 -12.93 27.46
C PHE A 317 -14.46 -13.04 25.97
N THR A 318 -15.19 -12.05 25.42
CA THR A 318 -15.61 -12.09 24.02
C THR A 318 -14.42 -11.91 23.07
N GLU A 319 -13.43 -11.15 23.49
CA GLU A 319 -12.20 -10.89 22.74
C GLU A 319 -11.24 -12.08 22.80
N GLN A 320 -11.13 -12.73 23.97
CA GLN A 320 -10.40 -13.99 24.11
C GLN A 320 -11.06 -15.10 23.28
N LEU A 321 -12.39 -15.16 23.27
CA LEU A 321 -13.15 -16.10 22.44
C LEU A 321 -12.88 -15.86 20.95
N TRP A 322 -12.90 -14.60 20.51
CA TRP A 322 -12.47 -14.24 19.16
C TRP A 322 -11.06 -14.74 18.87
N CYS A 323 -10.08 -14.44 19.71
CA CYS A 323 -8.70 -14.88 19.49
C CYS A 323 -8.59 -16.41 19.32
N LYS A 324 -9.33 -17.19 20.11
CA LYS A 324 -9.34 -18.67 20.02
C LYS A 324 -10.04 -19.20 18.78
N MET A 325 -11.08 -18.52 18.30
CA MET A 325 -11.79 -18.91 17.07
C MET A 325 -11.05 -18.44 15.80
N LYS A 326 -10.42 -17.27 15.87
CA LYS A 326 -9.72 -16.58 14.77
C LYS A 326 -8.29 -17.06 14.58
N SER A 327 -7.63 -17.66 15.57
CA SER A 327 -6.24 -18.14 15.48
C SER A 327 -6.04 -19.33 14.53
N LYS A 328 -6.85 -19.46 13.48
CA LYS A 328 -6.80 -20.44 12.37
C LYS A 328 -7.60 -21.72 12.57
N CYS A 329 -8.64 -21.68 13.40
CA CYS A 329 -9.30 -22.90 13.85
C CYS A 329 -10.76 -23.10 13.39
N VAL A 330 -11.55 -22.06 13.07
CA VAL A 330 -12.90 -22.30 12.52
C VAL A 330 -12.79 -22.61 11.04
N SER A 331 -12.90 -23.91 10.71
CA SER A 331 -12.78 -24.44 9.35
C SER A 331 -14.13 -24.68 8.67
N SER A 332 -15.23 -24.56 9.43
CA SER A 332 -16.57 -24.81 8.93
C SER A 332 -17.66 -24.11 9.75
N TYR A 333 -18.81 -23.92 9.12
CA TYR A 333 -20.02 -23.41 9.78
C TYR A 333 -20.49 -24.31 10.94
N GLN A 334 -20.33 -25.64 10.83
CA GLN A 334 -20.73 -26.58 11.88
C GLN A 334 -19.86 -26.41 13.13
N GLU A 335 -18.55 -26.25 12.96
CA GLU A 335 -17.62 -26.02 14.06
C GLU A 335 -17.94 -24.72 14.80
N LEU A 336 -18.41 -23.69 14.08
CA LEU A 336 -18.87 -22.45 14.67
C LEU A 336 -20.13 -22.65 15.55
N ILE A 337 -21.12 -23.40 15.04
CA ILE A 337 -22.32 -23.76 15.82
C ILE A 337 -21.93 -24.51 17.08
N ASP A 338 -21.04 -25.50 16.95
CA ASP A 338 -20.64 -26.35 18.07
C ASP A 338 -19.93 -25.51 19.16
N CYS A 339 -19.04 -24.59 18.75
CA CYS A 339 -18.37 -23.69 19.68
C CYS A 339 -19.35 -22.76 20.41
N PHE A 340 -20.29 -22.10 19.71
CA PHE A 340 -21.27 -21.24 20.36
C PHE A 340 -22.26 -22.04 21.23
N THR A 341 -22.64 -23.24 20.80
CA THR A 341 -23.49 -24.15 21.59
C THR A 341 -22.81 -24.49 22.92
N LEU A 342 -21.51 -24.77 22.90
CA LEU A 342 -20.73 -25.05 24.09
C LEU A 342 -20.71 -23.84 25.04
N VAL A 343 -20.43 -22.65 24.52
CA VAL A 343 -20.41 -21.40 25.30
C VAL A 343 -21.78 -21.09 25.91
N ILE A 344 -22.86 -21.19 25.13
CA ILE A 344 -24.23 -20.92 25.60
C ILE A 344 -24.62 -21.90 26.69
N LYS A 345 -24.38 -23.21 26.51
CA LYS A 345 -24.68 -24.22 27.54
C LYS A 345 -23.92 -23.98 28.85
N SER A 346 -22.66 -23.56 28.77
CA SER A 346 -21.87 -23.22 29.96
C SER A 346 -22.41 -21.98 30.68
N LEU A 347 -22.92 -20.99 29.95
CA LEU A 347 -23.57 -19.80 30.50
C LEU A 347 -24.95 -20.12 31.11
N GLU A 348 -25.77 -20.93 30.46
CA GLU A 348 -27.10 -21.36 30.94
C GLU A 348 -27.02 -22.13 32.25
N ARG A 349 -26.01 -23.00 32.36
CA ARG A 349 -25.77 -23.80 33.57
C ARG A 349 -25.09 -23.01 34.69
N GLY A 350 -24.69 -21.77 34.43
CA GLY A 350 -23.94 -20.95 35.37
C GLY A 350 -22.56 -21.52 35.71
N GLU A 351 -21.99 -22.36 34.84
CA GLU A 351 -20.65 -22.97 35.05
C GLU A 351 -19.51 -21.94 34.91
N ILE A 352 -19.79 -20.81 34.28
CA ILE A 352 -18.86 -19.70 34.06
C ILE A 352 -19.55 -18.36 34.36
N GLN A 353 -18.79 -17.40 34.90
CA GLN A 353 -19.20 -16.00 35.07
C GLN A 353 -18.12 -15.08 34.43
N PRO A 354 -18.04 -15.06 33.10
CA PRO A 354 -16.95 -14.38 32.39
C PRO A 354 -17.07 -12.87 32.50
N TRP A 355 -15.97 -12.13 32.58
CA TRP A 355 -16.00 -10.65 32.59
C TRP A 355 -16.03 -10.07 31.17
N ILE A 356 -16.80 -9.00 30.97
CA ILE A 356 -16.94 -8.25 29.71
C ILE A 356 -16.66 -6.76 29.91
N HIS A 357 -16.08 -6.09 28.91
CA HIS A 357 -15.90 -4.64 28.95
C HIS A 357 -17.25 -3.88 28.95
N GLN A 358 -17.26 -2.71 29.58
CA GLN A 358 -18.42 -1.81 29.54
C GLN A 358 -18.62 -1.25 28.12
N GLY A 359 -19.86 -1.24 27.64
CA GLY A 359 -20.22 -0.69 26.32
C GLY A 359 -20.21 -1.71 25.17
N SER A 360 -19.89 -2.98 25.42
CA SER A 360 -20.10 -4.05 24.44
C SER A 360 -21.61 -4.22 24.17
N SER A 361 -21.96 -4.32 22.89
CA SER A 361 -23.33 -4.38 22.37
C SER A 361 -23.62 -5.63 21.55
N SER A 362 -22.59 -6.45 21.28
CA SER A 362 -22.70 -7.73 20.59
C SER A 362 -23.75 -8.64 21.23
N PHE A 363 -24.40 -9.46 20.41
CA PHE A 363 -25.42 -10.40 20.87
C PHE A 363 -24.90 -11.31 21.99
N LEU A 364 -23.65 -11.79 21.89
CA LEU A 364 -23.02 -12.59 22.93
C LEU A 364 -22.81 -11.82 24.24
N SER A 365 -22.44 -10.53 24.18
CA SER A 365 -22.31 -9.72 25.39
C SER A 365 -23.66 -9.52 26.11
N GLN A 366 -24.75 -9.35 25.37
CA GLN A 366 -26.10 -9.27 25.92
C GLN A 366 -26.52 -10.58 26.58
N LEU A 367 -26.20 -11.72 25.96
CA LEU A 367 -26.45 -13.05 26.52
C LEU A 367 -25.70 -13.29 27.83
N ILE A 368 -24.44 -12.87 27.92
CA ILE A 368 -23.64 -12.96 29.15
C ILE A 368 -24.29 -12.11 30.27
N GLN A 369 -24.72 -10.89 29.96
CA GLN A 369 -25.42 -10.03 30.93
C GLN A 369 -26.73 -10.66 31.42
N GLN A 370 -27.51 -11.28 30.53
CA GLN A 370 -28.74 -11.99 30.89
C GLN A 370 -28.49 -13.22 31.76
N SER A 371 -27.40 -13.95 31.52
CA SER A 371 -26.99 -15.10 32.34
C SER A 371 -26.76 -14.70 33.80
N TYR A 372 -26.13 -13.56 34.08
CA TYR A 372 -25.95 -13.08 35.46
C TYR A 372 -27.28 -12.84 36.20
N HIS A 373 -28.35 -12.54 35.47
CA HIS A 373 -29.68 -12.30 36.02
C HIS A 373 -30.57 -13.56 36.01
N GLY A 374 -30.04 -14.71 35.57
CA GLY A 374 -30.77 -15.98 35.50
C GLY A 374 -31.91 -16.00 34.48
N LYS A 375 -31.86 -15.12 33.46
CA LYS A 375 -32.93 -14.93 32.46
C LYS A 375 -32.44 -15.14 31.03
N MET A 376 -31.60 -16.14 30.81
CA MET A 376 -31.13 -16.45 29.45
C MET A 376 -32.30 -16.97 28.62
N GLY A 377 -32.62 -16.30 27.52
CA GLY A 377 -33.63 -16.76 26.56
C GLY A 377 -33.11 -17.94 25.73
N ASP A 378 -34.01 -18.71 25.14
CA ASP A 378 -33.65 -19.80 24.21
C ASP A 378 -32.97 -19.20 22.97
N VAL A 379 -31.70 -19.53 22.73
CA VAL A 379 -30.92 -18.98 21.63
C VAL A 379 -30.92 -19.97 20.46
N SER A 380 -31.63 -19.62 19.40
CA SER A 380 -31.60 -20.40 18.16
C SER A 380 -30.33 -20.06 17.36
N LEU A 381 -29.40 -21.01 17.26
CA LEU A 381 -28.20 -20.91 16.42
C LEU A 381 -28.50 -21.35 14.97
N SER A 382 -29.55 -20.82 14.35
CA SER A 382 -29.91 -21.11 12.96
C SER A 382 -29.45 -20.03 11.98
N ASP A 383 -29.38 -20.42 10.70
CA ASP A 383 -29.20 -19.54 9.55
C ASP A 383 -27.89 -18.74 9.56
N ILE A 384 -27.97 -17.41 9.72
CA ILE A 384 -26.80 -16.52 9.70
C ILE A 384 -26.36 -16.10 11.10
N THR A 385 -27.11 -16.49 12.14
CA THR A 385 -26.91 -16.05 13.52
C THR A 385 -25.51 -16.36 14.04
N PRO A 386 -24.94 -17.57 13.86
CA PRO A 386 -23.58 -17.86 14.32
C PRO A 386 -22.52 -16.99 13.63
N ILE A 387 -22.66 -16.74 12.33
CA ILE A 387 -21.73 -15.89 11.56
C ILE A 387 -21.82 -14.44 12.05
N GLN A 388 -23.03 -13.95 12.28
CA GLN A 388 -23.27 -12.62 12.82
C GLN A 388 -22.65 -12.47 14.23
N MET A 389 -22.83 -13.46 15.11
CA MET A 389 -22.22 -13.45 16.44
C MET A 389 -20.69 -13.37 16.37
N LEU A 390 -20.07 -14.15 15.48
CA LEU A 390 -18.62 -14.15 15.29
C LEU A 390 -18.12 -12.80 14.72
N LEU A 391 -18.84 -12.25 13.74
CA LEU A 391 -18.53 -10.96 13.14
C LEU A 391 -18.61 -9.82 14.17
N GLU A 392 -19.65 -9.82 15.00
CA GLU A 392 -19.86 -8.79 16.04
C GLU A 392 -18.72 -8.78 17.07
N ILE A 393 -18.33 -9.93 17.61
CA ILE A 393 -17.24 -9.99 18.59
C ILE A 393 -15.88 -9.58 17.99
N GLY A 394 -15.62 -9.94 16.74
CA GLY A 394 -14.39 -9.56 16.06
C GLY A 394 -14.35 -8.07 15.69
N LEU A 395 -15.49 -7.48 15.31
CA LEU A 395 -15.60 -6.03 15.11
C LEU A 395 -15.40 -5.25 16.40
N GLU A 396 -15.96 -5.70 17.53
CA GLU A 396 -15.77 -5.07 18.83
C GLU A 396 -14.31 -5.10 19.27
N LYS A 397 -13.64 -6.26 19.12
CA LYS A 397 -12.20 -6.38 19.39
C LYS A 397 -11.39 -5.42 18.51
N MET A 398 -11.57 -5.49 17.18
CA MET A 398 -10.78 -4.68 16.25
C MET A 398 -10.97 -3.19 16.49
N LYS A 399 -12.20 -2.73 16.75
CA LYS A 399 -12.45 -1.32 17.11
C LYS A 399 -11.64 -0.88 18.32
N LYS A 400 -11.53 -1.73 19.34
CA LYS A 400 -10.73 -1.41 20.53
C LYS A 400 -9.24 -1.50 20.26
N ASP A 401 -8.77 -2.48 19.47
CA ASP A 401 -7.37 -2.60 19.07
C ASP A 401 -6.89 -1.41 18.21
N TYR A 402 -7.79 -0.79 17.45
CA TYR A 402 -7.49 0.44 16.68
C TYR A 402 -7.49 1.71 17.55
N VAL A 403 -8.14 1.71 18.71
CA VAL A 403 -8.29 2.88 19.59
C VAL A 403 -7.27 2.88 20.72
N SER A 404 -6.82 1.71 21.18
CA SER A 404 -5.71 1.53 22.12
C SER A 404 -4.38 1.91 21.50
#